data_AF-A0A1D2QHF8-F1
#
_entry.id   AF-A0A1D2QHF8-F1
#
_cell.length_a   1.000
_cell.length_b   1.000
_cell.length_c   1.000
_cell.angle_alpha   90.00
_cell.angle_beta   90.00
_cell.angle_gamma   90.00
#
_symmetry.space_group_name_H-M   'P 1'
#
loop_
_entity.id
_entity.type
_entity.pdbx_description
1 polymer ?
#
loop_
_entity_poly.entity_id
_entity_poly.type
_entity_poly.pdbx_seq_one_letter_code
_entity_poly.pdbx_strand_id
1 'polypeptide(L)'
;MALSTSAWVVMLGSIAVLWGTAVWALVRSLRDEDEKLELLNEQGEIDTYSPRSMTELREWIRENPDDKHASEARERYNECVETLRRIDTTFYDWNQSEIDSLERL
;
A
#
# COMPACT_ATOMS: atom_id res chain seq x y z
N MET A 1 16.30 50.57 2.37
CA MET A 1 17.13 49.96 1.31
C MET A 1 16.36 48.77 0.76
N ALA A 2 16.10 48.73 -0.55
CA ALA A 2 15.44 47.58 -1.17
C ALA A 2 16.43 46.43 -1.32
N LEU A 3 15.97 45.20 -1.05
CA LEU A 3 16.75 43.98 -1.27
C LEU A 3 17.15 43.88 -2.75
N SER A 4 18.38 43.46 -3.02
CA SER A 4 18.82 43.17 -4.38
C SER A 4 17.97 42.04 -4.97
N THR A 5 17.80 42.03 -6.28
CA THR A 5 17.08 40.96 -6.99
C THR A 5 17.66 39.58 -6.67
N SER A 6 18.98 39.48 -6.51
CA SER A 6 19.65 38.25 -6.09
C SER A 6 19.25 37.78 -4.69
N ALA A 7 19.09 38.69 -3.73
CA ALA A 7 18.67 38.34 -2.37
C ALA A 7 17.22 37.84 -2.34
N TRP A 8 16.33 38.43 -3.14
CA TRP A 8 14.97 37.94 -3.32
C TRP A 8 14.91 36.52 -3.91
N VAL A 9 15.72 36.26 -4.94
CA VAL A 9 15.79 34.93 -5.57
C VAL A 9 16.27 33.89 -4.58
N VAL A 10 17.35 34.16 -3.83
CA VAL A 10 17.88 33.23 -2.84
C VAL A 10 16.85 32.98 -1.74
N MET A 11 16.22 34.03 -1.21
CA MET A 11 15.24 33.92 -0.14
C MET A 11 14.01 33.10 -0.56
N LEU A 12 13.40 33.42 -1.71
CA LEU A 12 12.26 32.66 -2.23
C LEU A 12 12.65 31.24 -2.60
N GLY A 13 13.85 31.05 -3.16
CA GLY A 13 14.41 29.73 -3.44
C GLY A 13 14.56 28.88 -2.18
N SER A 14 15.12 29.43 -1.11
CA SER A 14 15.25 28.74 0.18
C SER A 14 13.89 28.38 0.78
N ILE A 15 12.91 29.29 0.72
CA ILE A 15 11.55 29.01 1.20
C ILE A 15 10.92 27.88 0.39
N ALA A 16 10.99 27.96 -0.94
CA ALA A 16 10.41 26.95 -1.82
C ALA A 16 11.08 25.58 -1.65
N VAL A 17 12.41 25.53 -1.51
CA VAL A 17 13.13 24.27 -1.33
C VAL A 17 12.84 23.66 0.04
N LEU A 18 12.89 24.44 1.12
CA LEU A 18 12.72 23.91 2.47
C LEU A 18 11.26 23.55 2.77
N TRP A 19 10.33 24.43 2.43
CA TRP A 19 8.91 24.23 2.73
C TRP A 19 8.16 23.54 1.60
N GLY A 20 8.44 23.91 0.36
CA GLY A 20 7.74 23.35 -0.80
C GLY A 20 7.97 21.86 -0.96
N THR A 21 9.19 21.36 -0.72
CA THR A 21 9.47 19.92 -0.79
C THR A 21 8.76 19.14 0.32
N ALA A 22 8.77 19.67 1.55
CA ALA A 22 8.07 19.07 2.68
C ALA A 22 6.55 19.03 2.48
N VAL A 23 5.95 20.14 2.05
CA VAL A 23 4.52 20.22 1.74
C VAL A 23 4.17 19.31 0.57
N TRP A 24 4.99 19.27 -0.48
CA TRP A 24 4.75 18.40 -1.62
C TRP A 24 4.81 16.92 -1.22
N ALA A 25 5.80 16.51 -0.44
CA ALA A 25 5.92 15.15 0.07
C ALA A 25 4.71 14.76 0.94
N LEU A 26 4.26 15.67 1.82
CA LEU A 26 3.08 15.46 2.65
C LEU A 26 1.82 15.31 1.81
N VAL A 27 1.57 16.22 0.87
CA VAL A 27 0.39 16.17 -0.01
C VAL A 27 0.40 14.92 -0.88
N ARG A 28 1.57 14.51 -1.38
CA ARG A 28 1.72 13.25 -2.12
C ARG A 28 1.38 12.05 -1.23
N SER A 29 1.91 12.00 -0.02
CA SER A 29 1.63 10.93 0.94
C SER A 29 0.14 10.83 1.27
N LEU A 30 -0.49 11.98 1.57
CA LEU A 30 -1.91 12.02 1.91
C LEU A 30 -2.78 11.57 0.72
N ARG A 31 -2.46 12.00 -0.51
CA ARG A 31 -3.20 11.55 -1.70
C ARG A 31 -3.04 10.06 -1.98
N ASP A 32 -1.85 9.51 -1.76
CA ASP A 32 -1.62 8.06 -1.92
C ASP A 32 -2.35 7.26 -0.81
N GLU A 33 -2.64 7.88 0.34
CA GLU A 33 -3.47 7.30 1.41
C GLU A 33 -4.98 7.48 1.18
N ASP A 34 -5.40 8.58 0.55
CA ASP A 34 -6.80 8.87 0.25
C ASP A 34 -7.44 7.75 -0.58
N GLU A 35 -6.72 7.21 -1.58
CA GLU A 35 -7.20 6.09 -2.41
C GLU A 35 -7.49 4.83 -1.57
N LYS A 36 -6.63 4.53 -0.58
CA LYS A 36 -6.84 3.41 0.33
C LYS A 36 -8.01 3.66 1.28
N LEU A 37 -8.12 4.89 1.77
CA LEU A 37 -9.19 5.30 2.68
C LEU A 37 -10.55 5.32 1.98
N GLU A 38 -10.59 5.67 0.70
CA GLU A 38 -11.80 5.61 -0.13
C GLU A 38 -12.30 4.17 -0.23
N LEU A 39 -11.42 3.21 -0.60
CA LEU A 39 -11.77 1.79 -0.63
C LEU A 39 -12.20 1.26 0.75
N LEU A 40 -11.48 1.61 1.82
CA LEU A 40 -11.88 1.22 3.18
C LEU A 40 -13.24 1.80 3.59
N ASN A 41 -13.54 3.03 3.18
CA ASN A 41 -14.80 3.69 3.52
C ASN A 41 -15.99 3.10 2.74
N GLU A 42 -15.77 2.65 1.50
CA GLU A 42 -16.83 2.08 0.66
C GLU A 42 -17.20 0.63 1.04
N GLN A 43 -16.20 -0.24 1.27
CA GLN A 43 -16.42 -1.68 1.47
C GLN A 43 -15.97 -2.21 2.84
N GLY A 44 -15.36 -1.37 3.68
CA GLY A 44 -14.97 -1.71 5.06
C GLY A 44 -13.67 -2.54 5.19
N GLU A 45 -13.20 -3.15 4.10
CA GLU A 45 -11.98 -3.95 4.04
C GLU A 45 -11.25 -3.76 2.71
N ILE A 46 -9.96 -4.07 2.69
CA ILE A 46 -9.12 -4.05 1.49
C ILE A 46 -8.21 -5.29 1.48
N ASP A 47 -7.81 -5.73 0.29
CA ASP A 47 -6.80 -6.77 0.14
C ASP A 47 -5.47 -6.36 0.77
N THR A 48 -4.91 -7.25 1.58
CA THR A 48 -3.70 -6.97 2.37
C THR A 48 -2.42 -7.26 1.59
N TYR A 49 -2.48 -8.21 0.65
CA TYR A 49 -1.31 -8.68 -0.10
C TYR A 49 -1.56 -8.58 -1.61
N SER A 50 -0.53 -8.18 -2.34
CA SER A 50 -0.53 -8.24 -3.81
C SER A 50 -0.51 -9.70 -4.31
N PRO A 51 -0.89 -9.98 -5.57
CA PRO A 51 -0.83 -11.33 -6.15
C PRO A 51 0.55 -11.99 -6.03
N ARG A 52 1.60 -11.19 -6.23
CA ARG A 52 2.99 -11.63 -6.09
C ARG A 52 3.31 -12.03 -4.65
N SER A 53 2.97 -11.16 -3.69
CA SER A 53 3.19 -11.42 -2.27
C SER A 53 2.41 -12.65 -1.78
N MET A 54 1.21 -12.88 -2.32
CA MET A 54 0.41 -14.06 -2.02
C MET A 54 1.07 -15.35 -2.50
N THR A 55 1.64 -15.32 -3.70
CA THR A 55 2.37 -16.45 -4.28
C THR A 55 3.62 -16.77 -3.46
N GLU A 56 4.40 -15.74 -3.13
CA GLU A 56 5.62 -15.87 -2.31
C GLU A 56 5.29 -16.41 -0.91
N LEU A 57 4.21 -15.93 -0.28
CA LEU A 57 3.78 -16.42 1.04
C LEU A 57 3.35 -17.89 0.99
N ARG A 58 2.59 -18.30 -0.04
CA ARG A 58 2.18 -19.69 -0.23
C ARG A 58 3.37 -20.62 -0.44
N GLU A 59 4.34 -20.19 -1.24
CA GLU A 59 5.56 -20.96 -1.48
C GLU A 59 6.36 -21.11 -0.19
N TRP A 60 6.56 -20.02 0.54
CA TRP A 60 7.25 -20.04 1.83
C TRP A 60 6.58 -20.99 2.84
N ILE A 61 5.24 -20.98 2.95
CA ILE A 61 4.48 -21.90 3.82
C ILE A 61 4.70 -23.36 3.44
N ARG A 62 4.78 -23.66 2.13
CA ARG A 62 4.99 -25.04 1.63
C ARG A 62 6.40 -25.53 1.91
N GLU A 63 7.40 -24.65 1.80
CA GLU A 63 8.80 -24.99 2.05
C GLU A 63 9.13 -25.09 3.54
N ASN A 64 8.37 -24.39 4.40
CA ASN A 64 8.66 -24.27 5.83
C ASN A 64 7.47 -24.71 6.71
N PRO A 65 6.97 -25.96 6.58
CA PRO A 65 5.76 -26.41 7.29
C PRO A 65 5.92 -26.46 8.82
N ASP A 66 7.14 -26.71 9.31
CA ASP A 66 7.45 -26.85 10.74
C ASP A 66 8.06 -25.58 11.35
N ASP A 67 8.12 -24.47 10.60
CA ASP A 67 8.59 -23.20 11.14
C ASP A 67 7.62 -22.66 12.21
N LYS A 68 8.17 -22.01 13.23
CA LYS A 68 7.40 -21.43 14.35
C LYS A 68 6.34 -20.40 13.89
N HIS A 69 6.51 -19.79 12.71
CA HIS A 69 5.59 -18.82 12.13
C HIS A 69 4.69 -19.42 11.03
N ALA A 70 4.81 -20.71 10.72
CA ALA A 70 4.06 -21.34 9.64
C ALA A 70 2.53 -21.33 9.86
N SER A 71 2.09 -21.43 11.12
CA SER A 71 0.68 -21.33 11.49
C SER A 71 0.13 -19.92 11.26
N GLU A 72 0.85 -18.91 11.76
CA GLU A 72 0.50 -17.50 11.58
C GLU A 72 0.49 -17.11 10.10
N ALA A 73 1.50 -17.52 9.33
CA ALA A 73 1.56 -17.29 7.89
C ALA A 73 0.35 -17.88 7.16
N ARG A 74 -0.07 -19.11 7.53
CA ARG A 74 -1.26 -19.76 6.97
C ARG A 74 -2.55 -19.03 7.33
N GLU A 75 -2.67 -18.57 8.57
CA GLU A 75 -3.81 -17.75 9.02
C GLU A 75 -3.90 -16.46 8.20
N ARG A 76 -2.80 -15.70 8.12
CA ARG A 76 -2.72 -14.46 7.33
C ARG A 76 -3.01 -14.68 5.85
N TYR A 77 -2.54 -15.80 5.30
CA TYR A 77 -2.87 -16.18 3.93
C TYR A 77 -4.37 -16.39 3.76
N ASN A 78 -4.97 -17.17 4.65
CA ASN A 78 -6.39 -17.51 4.62
C ASN A 78 -7.29 -16.28 4.83
N GLU A 79 -6.90 -15.36 5.72
CA GLU A 79 -7.59 -14.07 5.91
C GLU A 79 -7.60 -13.26 4.61
N CYS A 80 -6.47 -13.15 3.91
CA CYS A 80 -6.40 -12.42 2.65
C CYS A 80 -7.30 -13.05 1.57
N VAL A 81 -7.36 -14.39 1.50
CA VAL A 81 -8.28 -15.09 0.59
C VAL A 81 -9.74 -14.78 0.94
N GLU A 82 -10.09 -14.73 2.22
CA GLU A 82 -11.45 -14.38 2.65
C GLU A 82 -11.82 -12.94 2.33
N THR A 83 -10.90 -11.99 2.55
CA THR A 83 -11.12 -10.58 2.21
C THR A 83 -11.29 -10.40 0.71
N LEU A 84 -10.43 -11.00 -0.13
CA LEU A 84 -10.54 -10.93 -1.59
C LEU A 84 -11.87 -11.47 -2.13
N ARG A 85 -12.52 -12.40 -1.42
CA ARG A 85 -13.83 -12.94 -1.78
C ARG A 85 -15.01 -12.07 -1.33
N ARG A 86 -14.77 -11.12 -0.43
CA ARG A 86 -15.79 -10.25 0.18
C ARG A 86 -15.80 -8.84 -0.41
N ILE A 87 -14.65 -8.37 -0.86
CA ILE A 87 -14.50 -7.03 -1.43
C ILE A 87 -14.89 -7.04 -2.91
N ASP A 88 -15.53 -5.95 -3.35
CA ASP A 88 -15.93 -5.80 -4.75
C ASP A 88 -14.80 -5.19 -5.60
N THR A 89 -13.96 -4.35 -4.99
CA THR A 89 -12.81 -3.70 -5.65
C THR A 89 -11.52 -4.02 -4.90
N THR A 90 -10.49 -4.42 -5.65
CA THR A 90 -9.15 -4.68 -5.12
C THR A 90 -8.27 -3.44 -5.23
N PHE A 91 -7.47 -3.18 -4.20
CA PHE A 91 -6.45 -2.14 -4.19
C PHE A 91 -5.24 -2.52 -5.04
N TYR A 92 -4.81 -3.80 -5.00
CA TYR A 92 -3.77 -4.30 -5.90
C TYR A 92 -4.37 -4.81 -7.22
N ASP A 93 -3.50 -5.00 -8.22
CA ASP A 93 -3.84 -5.44 -9.58
C ASP A 93 -4.21 -6.94 -9.65
N TRP A 94 -5.21 -7.35 -8.87
CA TRP A 94 -5.74 -8.71 -8.88
C TRP A 94 -6.61 -8.95 -10.12
N ASN A 95 -6.39 -10.07 -10.81
CA ASN A 95 -7.35 -10.56 -11.79
C ASN A 95 -8.39 -11.46 -11.12
N GLN A 96 -9.64 -11.38 -11.56
CA GLN A 96 -10.72 -12.21 -11.01
C GLN A 96 -10.41 -13.71 -11.11
N SER A 97 -9.82 -14.15 -12.22
CA SER A 97 -9.40 -15.55 -12.39
C SER A 97 -8.33 -16.00 -11.41
N GLU A 98 -7.46 -15.09 -10.97
CA GLU A 98 -6.45 -15.37 -9.96
C GLU A 98 -7.12 -15.53 -8.59
N ILE A 99 -8.01 -14.60 -8.23
CA ILE A 99 -8.80 -14.65 -6.99
C ILE A 99 -9.60 -15.97 -6.91
N ASP A 100 -10.27 -16.33 -8.00
CA ASP A 100 -11.10 -17.55 -8.07
C ASP A 100 -10.27 -18.83 -7.91
N SER A 101 -8.99 -18.79 -8.29
CA SER A 101 -8.06 -19.91 -8.15
C SER A 101 -7.45 -20.04 -6.74
N LEU A 102 -7.63 -19.03 -5.87
CA LEU A 102 -7.10 -19.06 -4.52
C LEU A 102 -7.90 -20.03 -3.64
N GLU A 103 -7.20 -21.05 -3.15
CA GLU A 103 -7.70 -21.97 -2.13
C GLU A 103 -7.07 -21.66 -0.79
N ARG A 104 -7.80 -21.94 0.30
CA ARG A 104 -7.26 -21.87 1.67
C ARG A 104 -6.21 -22.96 1.89
N LEU A 105 -5.19 -22.65 2.69
CA LEU A 105 -4.08 -23.53 3.06
C LEU A 105 -4.24 -24.13 4.45
#